data_AF-A0A925XXE7-F1
#
_entry.id   AF-A0A925XXE7-F1
#
_cell.length_a   1.000
_cell.length_b   1.000
_cell.length_c   1.000
_cell.angle_alpha   90.00
_cell.angle_beta   90.00
_cell.angle_gamma   90.00
#
_symmetry.space_group_name_H-M   'P 1'
#
loop_
_entity.id
_entity.type
_entity.pdbx_description
1 polymer ?
#
loop_
_entity_poly.entity_id
_entity_poly.type
_entity_poly.pdbx_seq_one_letter_code
_entity_poly.pdbx_strand_id
1 'polypeptide(L)' 'RTLADLVSLQESDLLKFRNFGRKSLSELADVVVQNGLLFGMNVEGYLRDDEKKND' A
#
# COMPACT_ATOMS: atom_id res chain seq x y z
N ARG A 1 9.29 7.08 0.14
CA ARG A 1 8.14 6.20 0.43
C ARG A 1 7.12 6.43 -0.67
N THR A 2 6.86 5.41 -1.48
CA THR A 2 5.89 5.41 -2.58
C THR A 2 4.59 4.76 -2.13
N LEU A 3 3.54 4.83 -2.95
CA LEU A 3 2.31 4.05 -2.72
C LEU A 3 2.60 2.54 -2.72
N ALA A 4 3.56 2.08 -3.54
CA ALA A 4 4.00 0.69 -3.58
C ALA A 4 4.63 0.24 -2.25
N ASP A 5 5.44 1.11 -1.62
CA ASP A 5 5.99 0.85 -0.28
C ASP A 5 4.89 0.76 0.79
N LEU A 6 3.77 1.47 0.59
CA LEU A 6 2.67 1.49 1.54
C LEU A 6 1.79 0.25 1.44
N VAL A 7 1.38 -0.13 0.23
CA VAL A 7 0.49 -1.29 -0.01
C VAL A 7 1.21 -2.64 0.12
N SER A 8 2.55 -2.65 0.08
CA SER A 8 3.35 -3.86 0.38
C SER A 8 3.41 -4.21 1.87
N LEU A 9 3.10 -3.27 2.77
CA LEU A 9 3.04 -3.52 4.21
C LEU A 9 1.75 -4.25 4.59
N GLN A 10 1.82 -5.08 5.62
CA GLN A 10 0.64 -5.69 6.24
C GLN A 10 -0.08 -4.66 7.13
N GLU A 11 -1.40 -4.78 7.25
CA GLU A 11 -2.20 -3.94 8.16
C GLU A 11 -1.71 -4.00 9.61
N SER A 12 -1.25 -5.19 10.04
CA SER A 12 -0.69 -5.41 11.37
C SER A 12 0.62 -4.66 11.61
N ASP A 13 1.40 -4.40 10.57
CA ASP A 13 2.61 -3.59 10.65
C ASP A 13 2.27 -2.10 10.70
N LEU A 14 1.20 -1.68 10.02
CA LEU A 14 0.72 -0.30 10.09
C LEU A 14 0.28 0.09 11.52
N LEU A 15 -0.34 -0.85 12.26
CA LEU A 15 -0.74 -0.63 13.65
C LEU A 15 0.43 -0.50 14.65
N LYS A 16 1.67 -0.83 14.24
CA LYS A 16 2.86 -0.68 15.09
C LYS A 16 3.43 0.75 15.04
N PHE A 17 2.99 1.59 14.10
CA PHE A 17 3.47 2.97 14.01
C PHE A 17 2.95 3.82 15.17
N ARG A 18 3.83 4.65 15.74
CA ARG A 18 3.46 5.60 16.81
C ARG A 18 2.38 6.56 16.28
N ASN A 19 1.30 6.73 17.04
CA ASN A 19 0.11 7.53 16.69
C ASN A 19 -0.71 6.98 15.51
N PHE A 20 -0.48 5.76 15.07
CA PHE A 20 -1.30 5.10 14.06
C PHE A 20 -2.29 4.15 14.74
N GLY A 21 -3.55 4.22 14.36
CA GLY A 21 -4.62 3.46 15.02
C GLY A 21 -5.69 2.99 14.05
N ARG A 22 -6.69 2.28 14.57
CA ARG A 22 -7.75 1.64 13.78
C ARG A 22 -8.47 2.61 12.83
N LYS A 23 -8.75 3.84 13.27
CA LYS A 23 -9.40 4.85 12.41
C LYS A 23 -8.53 5.22 11.21
N SER A 24 -7.26 5.55 11.44
CA SER A 24 -6.30 5.85 10.38
C SER A 24 -6.08 4.64 9.44
N LEU A 25 -6.09 3.43 9.98
CA LEU A 25 -6.00 2.20 9.18
C LEU A 25 -7.21 2.06 8.26
N SER A 26 -8.44 2.19 8.79
CA SER A 26 -9.67 2.08 7.99
C SER A 26 -9.76 3.14 6.91
N GLU A 27 -9.46 4.41 7.23
CA GLU A 27 -9.45 5.50 6.24
C GLU A 27 -8.44 5.21 5.12
N LEU A 28 -7.26 4.69 5.45
CA LEU A 28 -6.24 4.33 4.47
C LEU A 28 -6.65 3.10 3.64
N ALA A 29 -7.28 2.10 4.25
CA ALA A 29 -7.79 0.91 3.58
C ALA A 29 -8.88 1.26 2.57
N ASP A 30 -9.82 2.15 2.94
CA ASP A 30 -10.87 2.61 2.03
C ASP A 30 -10.28 3.28 0.79
N VAL A 31 -9.27 4.15 0.96
CA VAL A 31 -8.57 4.80 -0.17
C VAL A 31 -7.85 3.76 -1.04
N VAL A 32 -7.13 2.83 -0.44
CA VAL A 32 -6.40 1.77 -1.17
C VAL A 32 -7.37 0.89 -1.97
N VAL A 33 -8.50 0.50 -1.37
CA VAL A 33 -9.55 -0.30 -2.02
C VAL A 33 -10.23 0.47 -3.17
N GLN A 34 -10.49 1.77 -2.99
CA GLN A 34 -11.04 2.62 -4.07
C GLN A 34 -10.14 2.69 -5.30
N ASN A 35 -8.82 2.51 -5.11
CA ASN A 35 -7.83 2.44 -6.19
C ASN A 35 -7.64 1.01 -6.73
N GLY A 36 -8.45 0.04 -6.27
CA GLY A 36 -8.34 -1.36 -6.69
C GLY A 36 -7.13 -2.09 -6.12
N LEU A 37 -6.52 -1.56 -5.05
CA LEU A 37 -5.34 -2.11 -4.39
C LEU A 37 -5.73 -2.73 -3.03
N LEU A 38 -4.80 -3.47 -2.43
CA LEU A 38 -4.96 -4.09 -1.11
C LEU A 38 -3.63 -4.02 -0.34
N PHE A 39 -3.71 -3.92 0.99
CA PHE A 39 -2.52 -4.05 1.83
C PHE A 39 -1.96 -5.47 1.79
N GLY A 40 -0.64 -5.58 1.97
CA GLY A 40 0.08 -6.85 1.90
C GLY A 40 0.22 -7.42 0.48
N MET A 41 -0.03 -6.64 -0.57
CA MET A 41 0.11 -7.11 -1.94
C MET A 41 1.57 -7.15 -2.39
N ASN A 42 1.91 -8.10 -3.28
CA ASN A 42 3.22 -8.11 -3.93
C ASN A 42 3.24 -7.10 -5.08
N VAL A 43 3.98 -6.01 -4.89
CA VAL A 43 4.12 -4.91 -5.85
C VAL A 43 5.30 -5.07 -6.83
N GLU A 44 6.20 -6.05 -6.63
CA GLU A 44 7.41 -6.19 -7.44
C GLU A 44 7.11 -6.39 -8.93
N GLY A 45 6.05 -7.13 -9.26
CA GLY A 45 5.63 -7.37 -10.64
C GLY A 45 5.12 -6.11 -11.34
N TYR A 46 4.45 -5.24 -10.60
CA TYR A 46 3.87 -4.00 -11.13
C TYR A 46 4.94 -2.93 -11.37
N LEU A 47 5.87 -2.78 -10.41
CA LEU A 47 6.98 -1.83 -10.53
C LEU A 47 7.91 -2.13 -11.71
N ARG A 48 8.08 -3.41 -12.06
CA ARG A 48 8.91 -3.84 -13.21
C ARG A 48 8.25 -3.58 -14.56
N ASP A 49 6.91 -3.52 -14.60
CA ASP A 49 6.17 -3.22 -15.83
C ASP A 49 6.09 -1.72 -16.11
N ASP A 50 6.08 -0.88 -15.06
CA ASP A 50 6.16 0.58 -15.20
C ASP A 50 7.50 1.04 -15.82
N GLU A 51 8.62 0.36 -15.51
CA GLU A 51 9.92 0.69 -16.13
C GLU A 51 10.01 0.32 -17.61
N LYS A 52 9.18 -0.61 -18.10
CA LYS A 52 9.18 -1.04 -19.51
C LYS A 52 8.26 -0.24 -20.43
N LYS A 53 7.43 0.66 -19.87
CA LYS A 53 6.49 1.47 -20.66
C LYS A 53 7.01 2.86 -21.04
N ASN A 54 8.26 3.19 -20.69
CA ASN A 54 8.90 4.47 -21.01
C ASN A 54 9.92 4.39 -22.17
N ASP A 55 9.96 3.27 -22.93
CA ASP A 55 10.68 3.13 -24.21
C ASP A 55 9.72 3.11 -25.40
#